data_AF-A0ABC8KKM3-F1
#
_entry.id   AF-A0ABC8KKM3-F1
#
_cell.length_a   1.000
_cell.length_b   1.000
_cell.length_c   1.000
_cell.angle_alpha   90.00
_cell.angle_beta   90.00
_cell.angle_gamma   90.00
#
_symmetry.space_group_name_H-M   'P 1'
#
loop_
_entity.id
_entity.type
_entity.pdbx_description
1 polymer ?
#
loop_
_entity_poly.entity_id
_entity_poly.type
_entity_poly.pdbx_seq_one_letter_code
_entity_poly.pdbx_strand_id
1 'polypeptide(L)'
;MEASPRLAKAAAQPQVYKNINLRPLTIHPLASLRRYKDLMDLSLAAGNIEAHYVCGIQEYFHKNNTTVGLSHLKIAAQGSYDNGIYTFTE
;
A
#
# COMPACT_ATOMS: atom_id res chain seq x y z
N MET A 1 -11.73 20.98 10.94
CA MET A 1 -11.93 19.97 12.00
C MET A 1 -10.54 19.49 12.39
N GLU A 2 -9.97 20.02 13.48
CA GLU A 2 -8.62 19.62 13.90
C GLU A 2 -8.68 18.26 14.60
N ALA A 3 -7.76 17.37 14.25
CA ALA A 3 -7.61 16.10 14.92
C ALA A 3 -7.13 16.32 16.36
N SER A 4 -7.68 15.56 17.31
CA SER A 4 -7.21 15.60 18.69
C SER A 4 -5.68 15.41 18.75
N PRO A 5 -4.94 16.20 19.56
CA PRO A 5 -3.47 16.08 19.66
C PRO A 5 -3.00 14.67 20.02
N ARG A 6 -3.82 13.91 20.77
CA ARG A 6 -3.55 12.51 21.11
C ARG A 6 -3.68 11.59 19.89
N LEU A 7 -4.69 11.83 19.05
CA LEU A 7 -4.88 11.09 17.80
C LEU A 7 -3.78 11.41 16.80
N ALA A 8 -3.37 12.67 16.68
CA ALA A 8 -2.25 13.08 15.82
C ALA A 8 -0.93 12.40 16.24
N LYS A 9 -0.64 12.37 17.55
CA LYS A 9 0.55 11.70 18.08
C LYS A 9 0.54 10.19 17.89
N ALA A 10 -0.63 9.55 18.06
CA ALA A 10 -0.78 8.12 17.80
C ALA A 10 -0.63 7.80 16.30
N ALA A 11 -1.25 8.59 15.43
CA ALA A 11 -1.14 8.45 13.97
C ALA A 11 0.28 8.68 13.44
N ALA A 12 1.15 9.37 14.17
CA ALA A 12 2.55 9.54 13.81
C ALA A 12 3.41 8.28 14.08
N GLN A 13 2.88 7.24 14.72
CA GLN A 13 3.64 6.04 15.03
C GLN A 13 3.76 5.13 13.79
N PRO A 14 4.97 4.67 13.41
CA PRO A 14 5.17 3.76 12.27
C PRO A 14 4.33 2.48 12.37
N GLN A 15 4.09 2.00 13.59
CA GLN A 15 3.29 0.81 13.85
C GLN A 15 1.83 0.94 13.40
N VAL A 16 1.28 2.17 13.36
CA VAL A 16 -0.07 2.41 12.82
C VAL A 16 -0.07 2.13 11.33
N TYR A 17 0.86 2.69 10.57
CA TYR A 17 0.95 2.49 9.13
C TYR A 17 1.32 1.06 8.75
N LYS A 18 2.14 0.39 9.57
CA LYS A 18 2.45 -1.03 9.38
C LYS A 18 1.21 -1.94 9.43
N ASN A 19 0.25 -1.61 10.30
CA ASN A 19 -0.91 -2.45 10.58
C ASN A 19 -2.23 -1.88 10.04
N ILE A 20 -2.19 -0.74 9.36
CA ILE A 20 -3.39 -0.15 8.77
C ILE A 20 -3.92 -1.08 7.68
N ASN A 21 -5.24 -1.29 7.67
CA ASN A 21 -5.90 -2.14 6.69
C ASN A 21 -6.09 -1.36 5.39
N LEU A 22 -5.35 -1.78 4.36
CA LEU A 22 -5.37 -1.25 3.00
C LEU A 22 -6.11 -2.18 2.03
N ARG A 23 -6.78 -3.25 2.48
CA ARG A 23 -7.59 -4.13 1.59
C ARG A 23 -8.49 -3.39 0.60
N PRO A 24 -9.17 -2.28 0.95
CA PRO A 24 -9.96 -1.55 -0.04
C PRO A 24 -9.13 -1.06 -1.23
N LEU A 25 -7.86 -0.71 -1.00
CA LEU A 25 -6.92 -0.28 -2.04
C LEU A 25 -6.27 -1.46 -2.76
N THR A 26 -6.18 -2.64 -2.15
CA THR A 26 -5.65 -3.83 -2.85
C THR A 26 -6.60 -4.35 -3.92
N ILE A 27 -7.92 -4.13 -3.75
CA ILE A 27 -8.94 -4.43 -4.78
C ILE A 27 -8.85 -3.44 -5.95
N HIS A 28 -8.58 -2.16 -5.66
CA HIS A 28 -8.42 -1.11 -6.66
C HIS A 28 -7.05 -0.39 -6.56
N PRO A 29 -5.94 -1.07 -6.89
CA PRO A 29 -4.59 -0.53 -6.72
C PRO A 29 -4.35 0.78 -7.46
N LEU A 30 -5.02 1.01 -8.59
CA LEU A 30 -4.84 2.24 -9.37
C LEU A 30 -5.49 3.46 -8.72
N ALA A 31 -6.46 3.27 -7.80
CA ALA A 31 -7.10 4.38 -7.09
C ALA A 31 -6.08 5.14 -6.22
N SER A 32 -5.03 4.46 -5.74
CA SER A 32 -3.99 5.09 -4.92
C SER A 32 -2.85 5.76 -5.72
N LEU A 33 -2.92 5.77 -7.06
CA LEU A 33 -1.94 6.51 -7.89
C LEU A 33 -2.03 8.02 -7.69
N ARG A 34 -3.25 8.53 -7.49
CA ARG A 34 -3.53 9.97 -7.36
C ARG A 34 -4.12 10.35 -6.00
N ARG A 35 -4.78 9.40 -5.32
CA ARG A 35 -5.35 9.58 -3.98
C ARG A 35 -4.55 8.76 -2.98
N TYR A 36 -4.62 9.11 -1.69
CA TYR A 36 -3.96 8.33 -0.63
C TYR A 36 -2.44 8.18 -0.77
N LYS A 37 -1.77 9.07 -1.52
CA LYS A 37 -0.32 9.01 -1.75
C LYS A 37 0.46 9.04 -0.44
N ASP A 38 0.16 10.02 0.43
CA ASP A 38 0.83 10.13 1.73
C ASP A 38 0.63 8.88 2.59
N LEU A 39 -0.58 8.32 2.58
CA LEU A 39 -0.88 7.08 3.29
C LEU A 39 -0.07 5.90 2.75
N MET A 40 0.05 5.78 1.43
CA MET A 40 0.83 4.73 0.77
C MET A 40 2.33 4.88 1.06
N ASP A 41 2.86 6.10 0.95
CA ASP A 41 4.29 6.38 1.21
C ASP A 41 4.65 6.04 2.67
N LEU A 42 3.80 6.43 3.62
CA LEU A 42 3.98 6.10 5.05
C LEU A 42 3.83 4.60 5.32
N SER A 43 2.88 3.94 4.66
CA SER A 43 2.65 2.50 4.81
C SER A 43 3.79 1.67 4.22
N LEU A 44 4.35 2.08 3.07
CA LEU A 44 5.54 1.46 2.49
C LEU A 44 6.75 1.65 3.39
N ALA A 45 6.99 2.87 3.90
CA ALA A 45 8.09 3.15 4.82
C ALA A 45 7.99 2.33 6.12
N ALA A 46 6.76 2.03 6.57
CA ALA A 46 6.50 1.19 7.73
C ALA A 46 6.55 -0.33 7.45
N GLY A 47 6.75 -0.75 6.19
CA GLY A 47 6.81 -2.15 5.78
C GLY A 47 5.45 -2.85 5.77
N ASN A 48 4.37 -2.12 5.45
CA ASN A 48 3.03 -2.70 5.31
C ASN A 48 2.97 -3.60 4.05
N ILE A 49 2.61 -4.87 4.27
CA ILE A 49 2.58 -5.89 3.22
C ILE A 49 1.55 -5.59 2.13
N GLU A 50 0.37 -5.06 2.50
CA GLU A 50 -0.67 -4.68 1.54
C GLU A 50 -0.24 -3.47 0.70
N ALA A 51 0.52 -2.54 1.29
CA ALA A 51 1.11 -1.42 0.56
C ALA A 51 2.16 -1.91 -0.47
N HIS A 52 2.99 -2.89 -0.09
CA HIS A 52 3.92 -3.53 -1.03
C HIS A 52 3.16 -4.20 -2.18
N TYR A 53 2.05 -4.89 -1.92
CA TYR A 53 1.23 -5.47 -2.98
C TYR A 53 0.69 -4.40 -3.95
N VAL A 54 0.05 -3.35 -3.43
CA VAL A 54 -0.51 -2.25 -4.25
C VAL A 54 0.56 -1.58 -5.10
N CYS A 55 1.72 -1.26 -4.50
CA CYS A 55 2.84 -0.67 -5.22
C CYS A 55 3.38 -1.62 -6.30
N GLY A 56 3.48 -2.91 -5.99
CA GLY A 56 3.88 -3.95 -6.93
C GLY A 56 2.98 -4.01 -8.17
N ILE A 57 1.66 -3.97 -7.98
CA ILE A 57 0.69 -3.93 -9.08
C ILE A 57 0.84 -2.66 -9.92
N GLN A 58 0.95 -1.49 -9.28
CA GLN A 58 1.11 -0.22 -10.00
C GLN A 58 2.41 -0.17 -10.82
N GLU A 59 3.54 -0.56 -10.23
CA GLU A 59 4.83 -0.53 -10.92
C GLU A 59 4.86 -1.55 -12.06
N TYR A 60 4.39 -2.78 -11.83
CA TYR A 60 4.44 -3.85 -12.82
C TYR A 60 3.45 -3.63 -13.97
N PHE A 61 2.17 -3.40 -13.67
CA PHE A 61 1.10 -3.40 -14.67
C PHE A 61 0.80 -2.02 -15.26
N HIS A 62 1.01 -0.94 -14.51
CA HIS A 62 0.67 0.41 -14.98
C HIS A 62 1.88 1.19 -15.48
N LYS A 63 3.02 1.08 -14.81
CA LYS A 63 4.24 1.85 -15.16
C LYS A 63 5.24 1.07 -16.00
N ASN A 64 5.00 -0.21 -16.29
CA ASN A 64 5.94 -1.13 -16.95
C ASN A 64 7.32 -1.20 -16.27
N ASN A 65 7.39 -0.94 -14.96
CA ASN A 65 8.61 -1.05 -14.18
C ASN A 65 8.71 -2.46 -13.56
N THR A 66 9.00 -3.44 -14.41
CA THR A 66 8.97 -4.86 -14.08
C THR A 66 9.83 -5.20 -12.86
N THR A 67 11.06 -4.67 -12.78
CA THR A 67 12.00 -4.99 -11.71
C THR A 67 11.50 -4.52 -10.35
N VAL A 68 11.05 -3.26 -10.25
CA VAL A 68 10.53 -2.71 -9.00
C VAL A 68 9.20 -3.38 -8.64
N GLY A 69 8.30 -3.55 -9.61
CA GLY A 69 7.04 -4.25 -9.42
C GLY A 69 7.21 -5.65 -8.85
N LEU A 70 8.09 -6.47 -9.45
CA LEU A 70 8.38 -7.82 -8.95
C LEU A 70 9.04 -7.82 -7.57
N SER A 71 9.92 -6.86 -7.28
CA SER A 71 10.54 -6.73 -5.95
C SER A 71 9.46 -6.53 -4.87
N HIS A 72 8.53 -5.61 -5.11
CA HIS A 72 7.42 -5.34 -4.21
C HIS A 72 6.46 -6.54 -4.08
N LEU A 73 6.10 -7.19 -5.20
CA LEU A 73 5.26 -8.39 -5.19
C LEU A 73 5.91 -9.55 -4.44
N LYS A 74 7.23 -9.73 -4.55
CA LYS A 74 7.98 -10.72 -3.78
C LYS A 74 7.89 -10.46 -2.28
N ILE A 75 8.07 -9.21 -1.85
CA ILE A 75 7.92 -8.82 -0.43
C ILE A 75 6.49 -9.12 0.05
N ALA A 76 5.48 -8.78 -0.75
CA ALA A 76 4.09 -9.06 -0.43
C ALA A 76 3.82 -10.56 -0.24
N ALA A 77 4.32 -11.40 -1.17
CA ALA A 77 4.20 -12.85 -1.09
C ALA A 77 4.92 -13.44 0.14
N GLN A 78 6.14 -12.96 0.44
CA GLN A 78 6.87 -13.34 1.66
C GLN A 78 6.13 -12.95 2.94
N GLY A 79 5.37 -11.86 2.90
CA GLY A 79 4.48 -11.41 3.97
C GLY A 79 3.14 -12.15 4.04
N SER A 80 2.98 -13.28 3.35
CA SER A 80 1.73 -14.06 3.26
C SER A 80 0.55 -13.32 2.61
N TYR A 81 0.84 -12.35 1.73
CA TYR A 81 -0.15 -11.74 0.84
C TYR A 81 0.01 -12.32 -0.58
N ASP A 82 -0.15 -13.64 -0.67
CA ASP A 82 0.03 -14.45 -1.88
C ASP A 82 -1.26 -14.60 -2.72
N ASN A 83 -2.42 -14.36 -2.12
CA ASN A 83 -3.74 -14.48 -2.76
C ASN A 83 -4.39 -13.12 -3.09
N GLY A 84 -3.58 -12.11 -3.44
CA GLY A 84 -4.10 -10.79 -3.78
C GLY A 84 -4.97 -10.83 -5.04
N ILE A 85 -6.22 -10.40 -4.94
CA ILE A 85 -7.13 -10.26 -6.09
C ILE A 85 -7.00 -8.85 -6.66
N TYR A 86 -6.55 -8.77 -7.91
CA TYR A 86 -6.54 -7.54 -8.69
C TYR A 86 -7.66 -7.57 -9.72
N THR A 87 -8.67 -6.70 -9.57
CA THR A 87 -9.70 -6.50 -10.58
C THR A 87 -9.31 -5.32 -11.48
N PHE A 88 -9.06 -5.61 -12.74
CA PHE A 88 -8.90 -4.58 -13.77
C PHE A 88 -10.30 -4.14 -14.23
N THR A 89 -10.71 -2.94 -13.83
CA THR A 89 -11.89 -2.27 -14.39
C THR A 89 -11.42 -1.00 -15.07
N GLU A 90 -11.66 -0.92 -16.39
CA GLU A 90 -11.35 0.21 -17.27
C GLU A 90 -12.05 1.51 -16.85
#